data_AF-A0A838UH11-F1
#
_entry.id   AF-A0A838UH11-F1
#
_cell.length_a   1.000
_cell.length_b   1.000
_cell.length_c   1.000
_cell.angle_alpha   90.00
_cell.angle_beta   90.00
_cell.angle_gamma   90.00
#
_symmetry.space_group_name_H-M   'P 1'
#
loop_
_entity.id
_entity.type
_entity.pdbx_description
1 polymer ?
#
loop_
_entity_poly.entity_id
_entity_poly.type
_entity_poly.pdbx_seq_one_letter_code
_entity_poly.pdbx_strand_id
1 'polypeptide(L)'
;MTDAPREPDTGRFDFYGARYHRFGGELMAALRREVYGEDLGQTGWRGAAEQAEIADLPRLGPGVDLLDVACGAGGPSLALAQGAGCGVIGLDVEASGVARATAQA
;
A
#
# COMPACT_ATOMS: atom_id res chain seq x y z
N MET A 1 7.89 47.28 -15.39
CA MET A 1 8.12 46.54 -14.13
C MET A 1 8.14 45.08 -14.51
N THR A 2 9.33 44.55 -14.79
CA THR A 2 9.52 43.19 -15.32
C THR A 2 9.54 42.24 -14.13
N ASP A 3 8.58 41.32 -14.10
CA ASP A 3 8.57 40.24 -13.10
C ASP A 3 9.75 39.32 -13.39
N ALA A 4 10.64 39.14 -12.41
CA ALA A 4 11.77 38.24 -12.56
C ALA A 4 11.25 36.79 -12.61
N PRO A 5 11.91 35.87 -13.33
CA PRO A 5 11.48 34.48 -13.36
C PRO A 5 11.58 33.91 -11.94
N ARG A 6 10.44 33.50 -11.36
CA ARG A 6 10.42 32.78 -10.09
C ARG A 6 11.19 31.46 -10.28
N GLU A 7 12.26 31.26 -9.50
CA GLU A 7 12.96 29.98 -9.46
C GLU A 7 11.96 28.85 -9.15
N PRO A 8 12.06 27.69 -9.83
CA PRO A 8 11.18 26.57 -9.55
C PRO A 8 11.39 26.14 -8.10
N ASP A 9 10.30 26.02 -7.36
CA ASP A 9 10.31 25.43 -6.03
C ASP A 9 10.75 23.98 -6.18
N THR A 10 12.02 23.71 -5.84
CA THR A 10 12.59 22.35 -5.83
C THR A 10 12.20 21.57 -4.58
N GLY A 11 11.36 22.14 -3.70
CA GLY A 11 10.79 21.47 -2.56
C GLY A 11 10.00 20.24 -3.02
N ARG A 12 10.54 19.05 -2.77
CA ARG A 12 9.77 17.81 -2.96
C ARG A 12 8.54 17.89 -2.04
N PHE A 13 7.37 18.07 -2.66
CA PHE A 13 6.11 17.99 -1.94
C PHE A 13 5.93 16.56 -1.42
N ASP A 14 5.89 16.41 -0.09
CA ASP A 14 5.69 15.11 0.55
C ASP A 14 4.21 14.69 0.46
N PHE A 15 3.85 14.14 -0.69
CA PHE A 15 2.53 13.60 -0.94
C PHE A 15 2.29 12.27 -0.20
N TYR A 16 3.30 11.39 -0.20
CA TYR A 16 3.15 10.01 0.24
C TYR A 16 3.26 9.84 1.75
N GLY A 17 4.17 10.53 2.43
CA GLY A 17 4.28 10.51 3.89
C GLY A 17 2.99 10.98 4.56
N ALA A 18 2.42 12.10 4.08
CA ALA A 18 1.13 12.60 4.54
C ALA A 18 -0.03 11.60 4.30
N ARG A 19 0.02 10.83 3.19
CA ARG A 19 -0.99 9.82 2.85
C ARG A 19 -0.89 8.60 3.76
N TYR A 20 0.31 8.04 3.97
CA TYR A 20 0.44 6.85 4.81
C TYR A 20 0.15 7.11 6.29
N HIS A 21 0.40 8.32 6.79
CA HIS A 21 -0.05 8.71 8.14
C HIS A 21 -1.57 8.65 8.29
N ARG A 22 -2.33 9.16 7.31
CA ARG A 22 -3.80 9.27 7.39
C ARG A 22 -4.53 7.95 7.19
N PHE A 23 -3.99 7.05 6.36
CA PHE A 23 -4.70 5.83 5.95
C PHE A 23 -4.78 4.73 7.02
N GLY A 24 -4.07 4.87 8.16
CA GLY A 24 -4.06 3.90 9.25
C GLY A 24 -5.10 4.11 10.35
N GLY A 25 -5.91 5.16 10.29
CA GLY A 25 -6.90 5.47 11.33
C GLY A 25 -8.20 4.67 11.23
N GLU A 26 -8.94 4.61 12.32
CA GLU A 26 -10.25 3.92 12.41
C GLU A 26 -11.26 4.44 11.39
N LEU A 27 -11.29 5.75 11.13
CA LEU A 27 -12.17 6.34 10.12
C LEU A 27 -11.91 5.75 8.74
N MET A 28 -10.64 5.60 8.36
CA MET A 28 -10.28 5.04 7.06
C MET A 28 -10.59 3.55 6.99
N ALA A 29 -10.43 2.82 8.10
CA ALA A 29 -10.87 1.43 8.20
C ALA A 29 -12.38 1.28 8.02
N ALA A 30 -13.18 2.13 8.67
CA ALA A 30 -14.64 2.13 8.54
C ALA A 30 -15.07 2.41 7.09
N LEU A 31 -14.49 3.44 6.46
CA LEU A 31 -14.77 3.78 5.06
C LEU A 31 -14.43 2.63 4.11
N ARG A 32 -13.30 1.93 4.32
CA ARG A 32 -12.93 0.80 3.47
C ARG A 32 -13.91 -0.37 3.62
N ARG A 33 -14.37 -0.68 4.83
CA ARG A 33 -15.42 -1.70 5.04
C ARG A 33 -16.73 -1.32 4.37
N GLU A 34 -17.10 -0.04 4.42
CA GLU A 34 -18.33 0.43 3.76
C GLU A 34 -18.23 0.33 2.22
N VAL A 35 -17.09 0.73 1.65
CA VAL A 35 -16.91 0.77 0.18
C VAL A 35 -16.60 -0.61 -0.40
N TYR A 36 -15.79 -1.42 0.28
CA TYR A 36 -15.26 -2.69 -0.23
C TYR A 36 -15.82 -3.93 0.45
N GLY A 37 -16.65 -3.77 1.49
CA GLY A 37 -17.13 -4.87 2.33
C GLY A 37 -16.14 -5.34 3.39
N GLU A 38 -14.84 -5.06 3.21
CA GLU A 38 -13.76 -5.43 4.13
C GLU A 38 -12.64 -4.39 4.14
N ASP A 39 -11.74 -4.51 5.12
CA ASP A 39 -10.56 -3.65 5.26
C ASP A 39 -9.28 -4.49 5.14
N LEU A 40 -8.57 -4.32 4.02
CA LEU A 40 -7.25 -4.89 3.79
C LEU A 40 -6.13 -3.86 3.96
N GLY A 41 -6.42 -2.69 4.53
CA GLY A 41 -5.46 -1.59 4.61
C GLY A 41 -5.12 -0.96 3.25
N GLN A 42 -5.91 -1.22 2.21
CA GLN A 42 -5.64 -0.78 0.84
C GLN A 42 -5.67 0.75 0.71
N THR A 43 -4.67 1.30 0.00
CA THR A 43 -4.57 2.74 -0.28
C THR A 43 -4.96 3.10 -1.72
N GLY A 44 -5.31 2.09 -2.52
CA GLY A 44 -5.79 2.18 -3.91
C GLY A 44 -7.19 1.58 -4.08
N TRP A 45 -7.60 1.34 -5.32
CA TRP A 45 -8.99 0.95 -5.64
C TRP A 45 -9.29 -0.55 -5.56
N ARG A 46 -8.27 -1.41 -5.41
CA ARG A 46 -8.43 -2.87 -5.61
C ARG A 46 -9.15 -3.50 -4.42
N GLY A 47 -10.21 -4.26 -4.71
CA GLY A 47 -10.92 -5.07 -3.72
C GLY A 47 -10.25 -6.43 -3.48
N ALA A 48 -10.76 -7.21 -2.52
CA ALA A 48 -10.20 -8.52 -2.20
C ALA A 48 -10.37 -9.55 -3.33
N ALA A 49 -11.52 -9.54 -4.02
CA ALA A 49 -11.78 -10.45 -5.14
C ALA A 49 -10.77 -10.25 -6.28
N GLU A 50 -10.53 -9.00 -6.68
CA GLU A 50 -9.52 -8.67 -7.70
C GLU A 50 -8.10 -9.05 -7.24
N GLN A 51 -7.81 -8.94 -5.93
CA GLN A 51 -6.52 -9.38 -5.40
C GLN A 51 -6.35 -10.90 -5.42
N ALA A 52 -7.41 -11.67 -5.13
CA ALA A 52 -7.39 -13.12 -5.22
C ALA A 52 -7.14 -13.57 -6.67
N GLU A 53 -7.79 -12.94 -7.66
CA GLU A 53 -7.53 -13.22 -9.07
C GLU A 53 -6.06 -12.96 -9.44
N ILE A 54 -5.46 -11.88 -8.91
CA ILE A 54 -4.03 -11.57 -9.13
C ILE A 54 -3.12 -12.61 -8.46
N ALA A 55 -3.50 -13.14 -7.30
CA ALA A 55 -2.74 -14.16 -6.57
C ALA A 55 -2.73 -15.52 -7.30
N ASP A 56 -3.82 -15.85 -8.00
CA ASP A 56 -3.96 -17.09 -8.75
C ASP A 56 -3.08 -17.11 -10.02
N LEU A 57 -2.86 -15.96 -10.66
CA LEU A 57 -2.05 -15.85 -11.89
C LEU A 57 -0.63 -16.43 -11.74
N PRO A 58 0.16 -16.07 -10.70
CA PRO A 58 1.47 -16.67 -10.45
C PRO A 58 1.40 -17.98 -9.65
N ARG A 59 0.21 -18.45 -9.25
CA ARG A 59 0.00 -19.63 -8.39
C ARG A 59 0.76 -19.52 -7.06
N LEU A 60 0.48 -18.47 -6.29
CA LEU A 60 1.07 -18.31 -4.97
C LEU A 60 0.66 -19.46 -4.05
N GLY A 61 1.58 -19.83 -3.16
CA GLY A 61 1.39 -20.95 -2.25
C GLY A 61 2.59 -21.18 -1.33
N PRO A 62 2.55 -22.23 -0.51
CA PRO A 62 3.68 -22.62 0.33
C PRO A 62 4.97 -22.82 -0.46
N GLY A 63 6.06 -22.22 0.01
CA GLY A 63 7.37 -22.28 -0.66
C GLY A 63 7.58 -21.29 -1.81
N VAL A 64 6.62 -20.39 -2.05
CA VAL A 64 6.75 -19.26 -2.98
C VAL A 64 6.96 -17.98 -2.19
N ASP A 65 7.86 -17.11 -2.65
CA ASP A 65 8.03 -15.74 -2.12
C ASP A 65 7.51 -14.71 -3.13
N LEU A 66 6.58 -13.87 -2.69
CA LEU A 66 6.06 -12.74 -3.45
C LEU A 66 6.95 -11.51 -3.24
N LEU A 67 7.37 -10.85 -4.31
CA LEU A 67 7.96 -9.51 -4.25
C LEU A 67 6.89 -8.45 -4.58
N ASP A 68 6.61 -7.56 -3.63
CA ASP A 68 5.74 -6.40 -3.82
C ASP A 68 6.56 -5.11 -3.96
N VAL A 69 6.50 -4.49 -5.13
CA VAL A 69 7.25 -3.28 -5.48
C VAL A 69 6.34 -2.06 -5.36
N ALA A 70 6.78 -1.06 -4.60
CA ALA A 70 5.98 0.06 -4.10
C ALA A 70 4.86 -0.42 -3.16
N CYS A 71 5.24 -1.23 -2.17
CA CYS A 71 4.31 -1.90 -1.26
C CYS A 71 3.55 -0.96 -0.32
N GLY A 72 4.02 0.27 -0.13
CA GLY A 72 3.46 1.24 0.79
C GLY A 72 3.30 0.65 2.19
N ALA A 73 2.07 0.70 2.72
CA ALA A 73 1.73 0.14 4.03
C ALA A 73 1.43 -1.37 4.01
N GLY A 74 1.61 -2.04 2.87
CA GLY A 74 1.66 -3.51 2.74
C GLY A 74 0.34 -4.28 2.87
N GLY A 75 -0.75 -3.65 3.29
CA GLY A 75 -2.01 -4.35 3.64
C GLY A 75 -2.52 -5.39 2.62
N PRO A 76 -2.78 -5.00 1.36
CA PRO A 76 -3.13 -5.91 0.26
C PRO A 76 -2.21 -7.13 0.14
N SER A 77 -0.90 -6.88 0.13
CA SER A 77 0.12 -7.91 -0.10
C SER A 77 0.28 -8.86 1.08
N LEU A 78 0.14 -8.35 2.30
CA LEU A 78 0.10 -9.16 3.53
C LEU A 78 -1.13 -10.07 3.55
N ALA A 79 -2.31 -9.52 3.25
CA ALA A 79 -3.55 -10.30 3.20
C ALA A 79 -3.48 -11.41 2.14
N LEU A 80 -2.93 -11.09 0.97
CA LEU A 80 -2.72 -12.03 -0.11
C LEU A 80 -1.72 -13.13 0.28
N ALA A 81 -0.59 -12.77 0.89
CA ALA A 81 0.41 -13.75 1.33
C ALA A 81 -0.13 -14.68 2.41
N GLN A 82 -0.89 -14.13 3.37
CA GLN A 82 -1.56 -14.91 4.40
C GLN A 82 -2.61 -15.86 3.81
N GLY A 83 -3.42 -15.39 2.86
CA GLY A 83 -4.45 -16.20 2.21
C GLY A 83 -3.87 -17.34 1.37
N ALA A 84 -2.77 -17.10 0.68
CA ALA A 84 -2.08 -18.12 -0.13
C ALA A 84 -1.14 -19.02 0.69
N GLY A 85 -0.73 -18.60 1.89
CA GLY A 85 0.30 -19.28 2.67
C GLY A 85 1.70 -19.16 2.06
N CYS A 86 2.00 -18.05 1.39
CA CYS A 86 3.29 -17.77 0.76
C CYS A 86 4.10 -16.75 1.58
N GLY A 87 5.40 -16.63 1.30
CA GLY A 87 6.22 -15.54 1.83
C GLY A 87 5.97 -14.24 1.06
N VAL A 88 6.30 -13.09 1.67
CA VAL A 88 6.25 -11.79 0.99
C VAL A 88 7.42 -10.90 1.40
N ILE A 89 8.03 -10.24 0.41
CA ILE A 89 9.07 -9.23 0.57
C ILE A 89 8.52 -7.93 -0.02
N GLY A 90 8.37 -6.91 0.81
CA GLY A 90 7.93 -5.58 0.38
C GLY A 90 9.11 -4.62 0.15
N LEU A 91 9.05 -3.85 -0.93
CA LEU A 91 10.00 -2.79 -1.25
C LEU A 91 9.24 -1.48 -1.49
N ASP A 92 9.58 -0.43 -0.76
CA ASP A 92 9.09 0.92 -1.03
C ASP A 92 10.17 1.97 -0.74
N VAL A 93 10.07 3.12 -1.41
CA VAL A 93 10.92 4.30 -1.14
C VAL A 93 10.44 5.06 0.10
N GLU A 94 9.16 4.90 0.46
CA GLU A 94 8.51 5.63 1.54
C GLU A 94 8.66 4.89 2.87
N ALA A 95 9.59 5.37 3.70
CA ALA A 95 9.92 4.76 4.99
C ALA A 95 8.71 4.67 5.94
N SER A 96 7.79 5.64 5.90
CA SER A 96 6.58 5.60 6.73
C SER A 96 5.61 4.49 6.32
N GLY A 97 5.53 4.19 5.02
CA GLY A 97 4.80 3.04 4.49
C GLY A 97 5.41 1.74 5.00
N VAL A 98 6.72 1.56 4.78
CA VAL A 98 7.46 0.36 5.21
C VAL A 98 7.32 0.12 6.71
N ALA A 99 7.49 1.15 7.54
CA ALA A 99 7.33 1.02 8.99
C ALA A 99 5.94 0.52 9.40
N ARG A 100 4.88 1.00 8.72
CA ARG A 100 3.52 0.51 8.95
C ARG A 100 3.34 -0.92 8.44
N ALA A 101 3.89 -1.27 7.28
CA ALA A 101 3.82 -2.64 6.76
C ALA A 101 4.49 -3.62 7.73
N THR A 102 5.70 -3.30 8.21
CA THR A 102 6.44 -4.12 9.18
C THR A 102 5.70 -4.27 10.50
N ALA A 103 4.98 -3.25 10.97
CA ALA A 103 4.19 -3.34 12.20
C ALA A 103 2.95 -4.26 12.09
N GLN A 104 2.55 -4.62 10.87
CA GLN A 104 1.40 -5.48 10.57
C GLN A 104 1.80 -6.90 10.12
N ALA A 105 3.08 -7.11 9.79
CA ALA A 105 3.61 -8.35 9.21
C ALA A 105 3.85 -9.44 10.26
#